data_AF-A0A6V7LEK3-F1
#
_entry.id   AF-A0A6V7LEK3-F1
#
_cell.length_a   1.000
_cell.length_b   1.000
_cell.length_c   1.000
_cell.angle_alpha   90.00
_cell.angle_beta   90.00
_cell.angle_gamma   90.00
#
_symmetry.space_group_name_H-M   'P 1'
#
loop_
_entity.id
_entity.type
_entity.pdbx_description
1 polymer ?
#
loop_
_entity_poly.entity_id
_entity_poly.type
_entity_poly.pdbx_seq_one_letter_code
_entity_poly.pdbx_strand_id
1 'polypeptide(L)' 'MGVHDLWRILEPSCDVISFDKLTGKTIAIDLSGWAVDSQCVESSRPGAPPNLNL' A
#
# COMPACT_ATOMS: atom_id res chain seq x y z
N MET A 1 -7.02 2.92 -5.89
CA MET A 1 -7.75 2.89 -4.60
C MET A 1 -8.09 4.32 -4.18
N GLY A 2 -9.17 4.51 -3.43
CA GLY A 2 -9.59 5.82 -2.89
C GLY A 2 -10.23 6.77 -3.92
N VAL A 3 -10.43 8.03 -3.52
CA VAL A 3 -11.01 9.08 -4.38
C VAL A 3 -9.97 9.58 -5.38
N HIS A 4 -10.38 9.73 -6.64
CA HIS A 4 -9.52 10.22 -7.72
C HIS A 4 -8.92 11.60 -7.39
N ASP A 5 -7.62 11.78 -7.65
CA ASP A 5 -6.81 12.99 -7.42
C ASP A 5 -6.73 13.53 -5.97
N LEU A 6 -7.42 12.92 -5.00
CA LEU A 6 -7.45 13.39 -3.62
C LEU A 6 -6.05 13.52 -3.00
N TRP A 7 -5.20 12.50 -3.18
CA TRP A 7 -3.85 12.49 -2.60
C TRP A 7 -2.92 13.55 -3.20
N ARG A 8 -3.08 13.90 -4.49
CA ARG A 8 -2.32 15.00 -5.11
C ARG A 8 -2.71 16.34 -4.51
N ILE A 9 -4.01 16.53 -4.21
CA ILE A 9 -4.51 17.75 -3.58
C ILE A 9 -4.00 17.86 -2.13
N LEU A 10 -3.94 16.74 -1.41
CA LEU A 10 -3.52 16.71 0.00
C LEU A 10 -1.99 16.67 0.20
N GLU A 11 -1.20 16.49 -0.85
CA GLU A 11 0.27 16.39 -0.80
C GLU A 11 0.93 17.49 0.06
N PRO A 12 0.56 18.79 -0.06
CA PRO A 12 1.20 19.84 0.72
C PRO A 12 0.95 19.75 2.24
N SER A 13 0.00 18.92 2.68
CA SER A 13 -0.33 18.67 4.09
C SER A 13 0.31 17.39 4.63
N CYS A 14 1.17 16.72 3.86
CA CYS A 14 1.81 15.47 4.26
C CYS A 14 3.03 15.72 5.16
N ASP A 15 3.02 15.13 6.36
CA ASP A 15 4.17 15.12 7.27
C ASP A 15 4.96 13.81 7.15
N VAL A 16 6.28 13.92 7.02
CA VAL A 16 7.19 12.76 7.07
C VAL A 16 7.55 12.44 8.53
N ILE A 17 7.18 11.24 9.00
CA ILE A 17 7.36 10.81 10.38
C ILE A 17 8.29 9.60 10.45
N SER A 18 9.32 9.65 11.32
CA SER A 18 10.17 8.48 11.64
C SER A 18 9.39 7.44 12.46
N PHE A 19 9.65 6.16 12.23
CA PHE A 19 9.04 5.06 12.98
C PHE A 19 9.28 5.13 14.50
N ASP A 20 10.40 5.68 14.95
CA ASP A 20 10.67 5.83 16.39
C ASP A 20 9.59 6.67 17.09
N LYS A 21 9.01 7.66 16.39
CA LYS A 21 7.92 8.50 16.90
C LYS A 21 6.59 7.74 17.05
N LEU A 22 6.49 6.54 16.47
CA LEU A 22 5.33 5.67 16.59
C LEU A 22 5.44 4.69 17.77
N THR A 23 6.60 4.60 18.42
CA THR A 23 6.82 3.72 19.58
C THR A 23 5.78 3.94 20.67
N GLY A 24 5.17 2.86 21.15
CA GLY A 24 4.15 2.89 22.20
C GLY A 24 2.76 3.37 21.74
N LYS A 25 2.57 3.67 20.45
CA LYS A 25 1.24 3.99 19.90
C LYS A 25 0.57 2.73 19.37
N THR A 26 -0.74 2.61 19.61
CA THR A 26 -1.58 1.61 18.94
C THR A 26 -2.03 2.15 17.59
N ILE A 27 -1.76 1.41 16.51
CA ILE A 27 -2.10 1.79 15.13
C ILE A 27 -3.05 0.74 14.57
N ALA A 28 -4.19 1.20 14.04
CA ALA A 28 -5.09 0.32 13.29
C ALA A 28 -4.54 0.09 11.89
N ILE A 29 -4.56 -1.16 11.43
CA ILE A 29 -4.08 -1.56 10.11
C ILE A 29 -5.26 -2.12 9.33
N ASP A 30 -5.52 -1.55 8.15
CA ASP A 30 -6.45 -2.14 7.18
C ASP A 30 -5.74 -3.23 6.37
N LEU A 31 -6.04 -4.49 6.67
CA LEU A 31 -5.43 -5.65 6.02
C LEU A 31 -5.99 -5.92 4.62
N SER A 32 -7.13 -5.33 4.24
CA SER A 32 -7.78 -5.62 2.96
C SER A 32 -6.92 -5.19 1.77
N GLY A 33 -6.28 -4.01 1.85
CA GLY A 33 -5.34 -3.53 0.85
C GLY A 33 -4.10 -4.42 0.74
N TRP A 34 -3.53 -4.86 1.87
CA TRP A 34 -2.31 -5.68 1.88
C TRP A 34 -2.49 -7.05 1.27
N ALA A 35 -3.65 -7.69 1.49
CA ALA A 35 -3.94 -8.99 0.89
C ALA A 35 -3.99 -8.91 -0.64
N VAL A 36 -4.61 -7.86 -1.19
CA VAL A 36 -4.68 -7.62 -2.64
C VAL A 36 -3.31 -7.25 -3.20
N ASP A 37 -2.60 -6.32 -2.56
CA ASP A 37 -1.27 -5.89 -3.01
C ASP A 37 -0.26 -7.05 -3.05
N SER A 38 -0.34 -7.97 -2.07
CA SER A 38 0.54 -9.15 -1.99
C SER A 38 0.29 -10.17 -3.10
N GLN A 39 -0.91 -10.19 -3.69
CA GLN A 39 -1.25 -11.04 -4.83
C GLN A 39 -0.71 -10.49 -6.15
N CYS A 40 -0.38 -9.20 -6.20
CA CYS A 40 0.21 -8.55 -7.36
C CYS A 40 1.75 -8.71 -7.45
N VAL A 41 2.38 -9.46 -6.54
CA VAL A 41 3.85 -9.63 -6.45
C VAL A 41 4.38 -10.72 -7.39
N GLU A 42 3.71 -10.97 -8.53
CA GLU A 42 4.08 -12.07 -9.45
C GLU A 42 5.26 -11.77 -10.39
N SER A 43 5.87 -10.59 -10.36
CA SER A 43 6.95 -10.22 -11.29
C SER A 43 8.35 -10.74 -10.94
N SER A 44 8.53 -11.44 -9.82
CA SER A 44 9.87 -11.87 -9.35
C SER A 44 10.15 -13.38 -9.49
N ARG A 45 9.26 -14.19 -10.07
CA ARG A 45 9.52 -15.62 -10.33
C ARG A 45 10.03 -15.81 -11.76
N PRO A 46 11.27 -16.31 -11.99
CA PRO A 46 11.69 -16.72 -13.32
C PRO A 46 10.74 -17.83 -13.81
N GLY A 47 9.92 -17.54 -14.83
CA GLY A 47 9.03 -18.51 -15.47
C GLY A 47 7.58 -18.58 -14.94
N ALA A 48 7.11 -17.59 -14.18
CA ALA A 48 5.67 -17.53 -13.88
C ALA A 48 4.87 -17.14 -15.14
N PRO A 49 3.81 -17.89 -15.52
CA PRO A 49 2.92 -17.46 -16.59
C PRO A 49 2.21 -16.16 -16.20
N PRO A 50 1.85 -15.29 -17.18
CA PRO A 50 1.12 -14.07 -16.88
C PRO A 50 -0.20 -14.40 -16.18
N ASN A 51 -0.52 -13.65 -15.12
CA ASN A 51 -1.80 -13.76 -14.43
C ASN A 51 -2.92 -13.41 -15.42
N LEU A 52 -3.71 -14.42 -15.81
CA LEU A 52 -4.82 -14.33 -16.77
C LEU A 52 -6.19 -14.24 -16.05
N ASN A 53 -6.26 -13.62 -14.87
CA ASN A 53 -7.54 -13.46 -14.19
C ASN A 53 -8.45 -12.53 -14.99
N LEU A 54 -9.43 -13.15 -15.67
CA LEU A 54 -10.65 -12.61 -16.26
C LEU A 54 -11.47 -11.82 -15.23
#